data_AF-A0A6H2A0J4-F1
#
_entry.id   AF-A0A6H2A0J4-F1
#
_cell.length_a   1.000
_cell.length_b   1.000
_cell.length_c   1.000
_cell.angle_alpha   90.00
_cell.angle_beta   90.00
_cell.angle_gamma   90.00
#
_symmetry.space_group_name_H-M   'P 1'
#
loop_
_entity.id
_entity.type
_entity.pdbx_description
1 polymer ?
#
loop_
_entity_poly.entity_id
_entity_poly.type
_entity_poly.pdbx_seq_one_letter_code
_entity_poly.pdbx_strand_id
1 'polypeptide(L)'
;MFVATTATRKILGLSKRLRGVCGGTSASKTISVLLFLIDLAQRDKTPALTSVVSETVPHLKRGAIRDFMNIMETQGYFVDSRWNRT
;
A
#
# COMPACT_ATOMS: atom_id res chain seq x y z
N MET A 1 -15.16 4.52 -1.54
CA MET A 1 -15.33 3.28 -0.75
C MET A 1 -14.51 2.17 -1.39
N PHE A 2 -13.57 1.56 -0.66
CA PHE A 2 -12.77 0.44 -1.17
C PHE A 2 -13.57 -0.86 -1.08
N VAL A 3 -13.47 -1.70 -2.12
CA VAL A 3 -14.14 -3.02 -2.17
C VAL A 3 -13.07 -4.10 -2.30
N ALA A 4 -13.28 -5.22 -1.62
CA ALA A 4 -12.39 -6.37 -1.73
C ALA A 4 -12.40 -6.93 -3.16
N THR A 5 -11.28 -6.81 -3.86
CA THR A 5 -11.12 -7.34 -5.21
C THR A 5 -10.53 -8.75 -5.19
N THR A 6 -10.57 -9.43 -6.34
CA THR A 6 -9.84 -10.70 -6.53
C THR A 6 -8.34 -10.53 -6.30
N ALA A 7 -7.76 -9.37 -6.64
CA ALA A 7 -6.36 -9.08 -6.35
C ALA A 7 -6.08 -9.00 -4.84
N THR A 8 -6.94 -8.31 -4.08
CA THR A 8 -6.83 -8.22 -2.62
C THR A 8 -6.88 -9.60 -1.98
N ARG A 9 -7.84 -10.45 -2.36
CA ARG A 9 -7.95 -11.83 -1.83
C ARG A 9 -6.73 -12.68 -2.14
N LYS A 10 -6.21 -12.59 -3.37
CA LYS A 10 -4.99 -13.32 -3.77
C LYS A 10 -3.77 -12.89 -2.97
N ILE A 11 -3.58 -11.59 -2.75
CA ILE A 11 -2.45 -11.05 -1.98
C ILE A 11 -2.51 -11.49 -0.52
N LEU A 12 -3.70 -11.45 0.11
CA LEU A 12 -3.90 -11.91 1.49
C LEU A 12 -3.60 -13.41 1.67
N GLY A 13 -3.81 -14.22 0.63
CA GLY A 13 -3.46 -15.64 0.64
C GLY A 13 -1.97 -15.95 0.48
N LEU A 14 -1.11 -14.96 0.22
CA LEU A 14 0.33 -15.18 0.04
C LEU A 14 1.05 -15.35 1.38
N SER A 15 1.49 -16.56 1.69
CA SER A 15 2.21 -16.88 2.93
C SER A 15 3.74 -16.87 2.81
N LYS A 16 4.29 -16.87 1.59
CA LYS A 16 5.74 -16.88 1.38
C LYS A 16 6.38 -15.55 1.78
N ARG A 17 7.63 -15.61 2.25
CA ARG A 17 8.44 -14.41 2.60
C ARG A 17 8.63 -13.49 1.40
N LEU A 18 9.00 -14.05 0.25
CA LEU A 18 9.10 -13.32 -1.01
C LEU A 18 7.80 -13.49 -1.79
N ARG A 19 7.16 -12.36 -2.15
CA ARG A 19 5.86 -12.32 -2.83
C ARG A 19 6.00 -11.58 -4.16
N GLY A 20 5.88 -12.30 -5.27
CA GLY A 20 5.79 -11.71 -6.60
C GLY A 20 4.33 -11.50 -7.00
N VAL A 21 3.93 -10.26 -7.25
CA VAL A 21 2.56 -9.91 -7.66
C VAL A 21 2.56 -9.37 -9.09
N CYS A 22 2.34 -10.26 -10.06
CA CYS A 22 2.35 -9.94 -11.50
C CYS A 22 0.95 -9.79 -12.08
N GLY A 23 0.82 -9.04 -13.19
CA GLY A 23 -0.44 -8.90 -13.95
C GLY A 23 -0.56 -7.55 -14.66
N GLY A 24 -1.62 -7.36 -15.44
CA GLY A 24 -1.83 -6.16 -16.26
C GLY A 24 -2.02 -4.85 -15.48
N THR A 25 -1.80 -3.72 -16.13
CA THR A 25 -2.06 -2.37 -15.59
C THR A 25 -3.52 -2.25 -15.14
N SER A 26 -3.78 -1.45 -14.10
CA SER A 26 -5.14 -1.24 -13.54
C SER A 26 -5.80 -2.46 -12.89
N ALA A 27 -5.09 -3.58 -12.73
CA ALA A 27 -5.60 -4.78 -12.04
C ALA A 27 -5.62 -4.66 -10.49
N SER A 28 -5.71 -3.45 -9.93
CA SER A 28 -5.74 -3.17 -8.48
C SER A 28 -4.50 -3.60 -7.66
N LYS A 29 -3.44 -4.12 -8.30
CA LYS A 29 -2.29 -4.72 -7.61
C LYS A 29 -1.62 -3.78 -6.61
N THR A 30 -1.28 -2.56 -7.04
CA THR A 30 -0.57 -1.57 -6.21
C THR A 30 -1.37 -1.20 -4.96
N ILE A 31 -2.63 -0.80 -5.14
CA ILE A 31 -3.56 -0.49 -4.04
C ILE A 31 -3.71 -1.67 -3.09
N SER A 32 -3.90 -2.88 -3.61
CA SER A 32 -4.07 -4.08 -2.77
C SER A 32 -2.82 -4.41 -1.96
N VAL A 33 -1.62 -4.22 -2.51
CA VAL A 33 -0.36 -4.38 -1.76
C VAL A 33 -0.22 -3.32 -0.68
N LEU A 34 -0.54 -2.06 -0.98
CA LEU A 34 -0.49 -0.98 0.00
C LEU A 34 -1.47 -1.19 1.16
N LEU A 35 -2.72 -1.59 0.87
CA LEU A 35 -3.70 -1.95 1.90
C LEU A 35 -3.17 -3.04 2.84
N PHE A 36 -2.54 -4.07 2.27
CA PHE A 36 -1.93 -5.15 3.06
C PHE A 36 -0.77 -4.66 3.93
N LEU A 37 0.13 -3.83 3.39
CA LEU A 37 1.25 -3.28 4.16
C LEU A 37 0.81 -2.34 5.27
N ILE A 38 -0.21 -1.51 5.02
CA ILE A 38 -0.79 -0.61 6.03
C ILE A 38 -1.43 -1.43 7.16
N ASP A 39 -2.19 -2.47 6.85
CA ASP A 39 -2.79 -3.37 7.86
C ASP A 39 -1.72 -4.05 8.72
N LEU A 40 -0.62 -4.52 8.10
CA LEU A 40 0.52 -5.07 8.86
C LEU A 40 1.13 -4.02 9.79
N ALA A 41 1.45 -2.84 9.27
CA ALA A 41 2.07 -1.76 10.05
C ALA A 41 1.18 -1.27 11.21
N GLN A 42 -0.14 -1.33 11.08
CA GLN A 42 -1.07 -0.99 12.16
C GLN A 42 -1.17 -2.07 13.24
N ARG A 43 -0.92 -3.34 12.90
CA ARG A 43 -0.95 -4.47 13.84
C ARG A 43 0.37 -4.66 14.58
N ASP A 44 1.45 -4.08 14.07
CA ASP A 44 2.77 -4.16 14.68
C ASP A 44 2.76 -3.53 16.08
N LYS A 45 3.16 -4.32 17.09
CA LYS A 45 3.25 -3.86 18.49
C LYS A 45 4.44 -2.93 18.74
N THR A 46 5.44 -3.01 17.86
CA THR A 46 6.65 -2.20 17.90
C THR A 46 6.83 -1.52 16.55
N PRO A 47 7.17 -0.22 16.49
CA PRO A 47 7.34 0.49 15.23
C PRO A 47 8.35 -0.21 14.31
N ALA A 48 7.89 -0.68 13.15
CA ALA A 48 8.72 -1.26 12.12
C ALA A 48 8.80 -0.34 10.90
N LEU A 49 9.97 -0.30 10.26
CA LEU A 49 10.16 0.46 9.03
C LEU A 49 9.64 -0.35 7.84
N THR A 50 8.64 0.19 7.13
CA THR A 50 8.17 -0.34 5.85
C THR A 50 8.57 0.61 4.72
N SER A 51 9.44 0.13 3.82
CA SER A 51 9.94 0.91 2.69
C SER A 51 9.20 0.56 1.40
N VAL A 52 8.72 1.57 0.69
CA VAL A 52 8.13 1.44 -0.66
C VAL A 52 9.01 2.18 -1.64
N VAL A 53 9.51 1.47 -2.66
CA VAL A 53 10.47 1.99 -3.64
C VAL A 53 9.93 1.86 -5.06
N SER A 54 10.42 2.72 -5.96
CA SER A 54 10.13 2.68 -7.39
C SER A 54 11.39 3.07 -8.17
N GLU A 55 11.41 2.80 -9.47
CA GLU A 55 12.52 3.14 -10.36
C GLU A 55 12.84 4.64 -10.37
N THR A 56 11.82 5.50 -10.29
CA THR A 56 11.98 6.96 -10.26
C THR A 56 11.02 7.62 -9.29
N VAL A 57 11.37 8.80 -8.79
CA VAL A 57 10.49 9.62 -7.94
C VAL A 57 9.17 9.98 -8.65
N PRO A 58 9.15 10.37 -9.94
CA PRO A 58 7.90 10.58 -10.68
C PRO A 58 6.99 9.35 -10.75
N HIS A 59 7.53 8.13 -10.84
CA HIS A 59 6.73 6.90 -10.79
C HIS A 59 6.17 6.65 -9.39
N LEU A 60 6.98 6.87 -8.35
CA LEU A 60 6.55 6.74 -6.95
C LEU A 60 5.43 7.72 -6.59
N LYS A 61 5.58 9.00 -6.98
CA LYS A 61 4.60 10.07 -6.72
C LYS A 61 3.25 9.81 -7.40
N ARG A 62 3.26 9.38 -8.67
CA ARG A 62 2.03 9.12 -9.44
C ARG A 62 1.36 7.79 -9.10
N GLY A 63 2.13 6.82 -8.59
CA GLY A 63 1.63 5.52 -8.16
C GLY A 63 1.43 5.47 -6.66
N ALA A 64 2.40 4.87 -5.96
CA ALA A 64 2.23 4.45 -4.57
C ALA A 64 1.91 5.58 -3.59
N ILE A 65 2.50 6.77 -3.72
CA ILE A 65 2.23 7.89 -2.81
C ILE A 65 0.79 8.38 -2.96
N ARG A 66 0.31 8.55 -4.21
CA ARG A 66 -1.07 8.95 -4.47
C ARG A 66 -2.06 7.96 -3.88
N ASP A 67 -1.84 6.67 -4.12
CA ASP A 67 -2.69 5.60 -3.60
C ASP A 67 -2.65 5.54 -2.07
N PHE A 68 -1.47 5.68 -1.47
CA PHE A 68 -1.29 5.71 -0.01
C PHE A 68 -2.09 6.85 0.63
N MET A 69 -1.93 8.09 0.14
CA MET A 69 -2.66 9.25 0.66
C MET A 69 -4.17 9.05 0.59
N ASN A 70 -4.66 8.58 -0.57
CA ASN A 70 -6.07 8.29 -0.78
C ASN A 70 -6.60 7.25 0.22
N ILE A 71 -5.87 6.16 0.44
CA ILE A 71 -6.22 5.12 1.42
C ILE A 71 -6.27 5.73 2.84
N MET A 72 -5.22 6.44 3.24
CA MET A 72 -5.10 6.98 4.59
C MET A 72 -6.20 8.00 4.90
N GLU A 73 -6.51 8.90 3.96
CA GLU A 73 -7.59 9.88 4.10
C GLU A 73 -8.97 9.22 4.13
N THR A 74 -9.24 8.32 3.17
CA THR A 74 -10.55 7.64 3.06
C THR A 74 -10.87 6.79 4.30
N GLN A 75 -9.86 6.20 4.92
CA GLN A 75 -10.02 5.38 6.12
C GLN A 75 -9.92 6.19 7.43
N GLY A 76 -9.65 7.50 7.37
CA GLY A 76 -9.49 8.35 8.54
C GLY A 76 -8.20 8.09 9.34
N TYR A 77 -7.20 7.46 8.72
CA TYR A 77 -5.91 7.16 9.33
C TYR A 77 -4.89 8.29 9.17
N PHE A 78 -5.14 9.21 8.24
CA PHE A 78 -4.19 10.25 7.90
C PHE A 78 -4.01 11.25 9.05
N VAL A 79 -2.76 11.44 9.47
CA VAL A 79 -2.37 12.45 10.46
C VAL A 79 -1.33 13.35 9.80
N ASP A 80 -1.73 14.59 9.50
CA ASP A 80 -0.92 15.52 8.70
C ASP A 80 0.48 15.76 9.30
N SER A 81 0.57 15.86 10.63
CA SER A 81 1.84 16.05 11.34
C SER A 81 2.84 14.89 11.20
N ARG A 82 2.38 13.71 10.74
CA ARG A 82 3.23 12.53 10.52
C ARG A 82 3.68 12.39 9.07
N TRP A 83 3.24 13.27 8.18
CA TRP A 83 3.55 13.21 6.75
C TRP A 83 4.60 14.26 6.36
N ASN A 84 5.74 13.81 5.83
CA ASN A 84 6.73 14.71 5.27
C ASN A 84 6.35 15.07 3.83
N ARG A 85 6.02 16.34 3.57
CA ARG A 85 5.60 16.87 2.25
C ARG A 85 6.78 17.30 1.36
N THR A 86 8.00 17.26 1.89
CA THR A 86 9.23 17.77 1.24
C THR A 86 9.80 16.73 0.29
#